data_AF-A0A1H3KJS4-F1
#
_entry.id   AF-A0A1H3KJS4-F1
#
_cell.length_a   1.000
_cell.length_b   1.000
_cell.length_c   1.000
_cell.angle_alpha   90.00
_cell.angle_beta   90.00
_cell.angle_gamma   90.00
#
_symmetry.space_group_name_H-M   'P 1'
#
loop_
_entity.id
_entity.type
_entity.pdbx_description
1 polymer ?
#
loop_
_entity_poly.entity_id
_entity_poly.type
_entity_poly.pdbx_seq_one_letter_code
_entity_poly.pdbx_strand_id
1 'polypeptide(L)'
;MGRRTFSGHEVVKVLVNAGNFEWQRTIGDHAQLHYEHPTNEDDRRWATVPLHDELRIGTLREIADEAGAQDFDAFCDWIDRNA
;
A
#
# COMPACT_ATOMS: atom_id res chain seq x y z
N MET A 1 -18.17 1.84 2.89
CA MET A 1 -17.33 0.71 3.32
C MET A 1 -17.06 -0.11 2.09
N GLY A 2 -15.90 0.11 1.49
CA GLY A 2 -15.37 -0.62 0.36
C GLY A 2 -15.00 -2.04 0.78
N ARG A 3 -14.62 -2.86 -0.21
CA ARG A 3 -14.18 -4.22 0.07
C ARG A 3 -12.95 -4.24 0.97
N ARG A 4 -12.76 -5.33 1.72
CA ARG A 4 -11.64 -5.55 2.64
C ARG A 4 -10.73 -6.69 2.20
N THR A 5 -10.87 -7.08 0.95
CA THR A 5 -10.20 -8.22 0.33
C THR A 5 -9.62 -7.73 -0.98
N PHE A 6 -8.29 -7.73 -1.05
CA PHE A 6 -7.52 -7.26 -2.20
C PHE A 6 -6.36 -8.22 -2.43
N SER A 7 -5.95 -8.37 -3.68
CA SER A 7 -4.65 -8.93 -4.01
C SER A 7 -3.54 -7.94 -3.68
N GLY A 8 -2.33 -8.45 -3.49
CA GLY A 8 -1.13 -7.62 -3.36
C GLY A 8 -0.90 -6.73 -4.57
N HIS A 9 -1.17 -7.25 -5.77
CA HIS A 9 -1.01 -6.51 -7.02
C HIS A 9 -1.94 -5.29 -7.11
N GLU A 10 -3.19 -5.41 -6.66
CA GLU A 10 -4.12 -4.28 -6.60
C GLU A 10 -3.62 -3.20 -5.65
N VAL A 11 -3.17 -3.59 -4.46
CA VAL A 11 -2.63 -2.64 -3.47
C VAL A 11 -1.40 -1.93 -4.01
N VAL A 12 -0.44 -2.65 -4.58
CA VAL A 12 0.78 -2.03 -5.14
C VAL A 12 0.44 -1.11 -6.32
N LYS A 13 -0.45 -1.53 -7.22
CA LYS A 13 -0.88 -0.70 -8.36
C LYS A 13 -1.41 0.64 -7.87
N VAL A 14 -2.23 0.66 -6.83
CA VAL A 14 -2.81 1.90 -6.31
C VAL A 14 -1.76 2.73 -5.58
N LEU A 15 -0.93 2.13 -4.72
CA LEU A 15 0.15 2.85 -4.02
C LEU A 15 1.12 3.51 -5.00
N VAL A 16 1.46 2.85 -6.10
CA VAL A 16 2.38 3.40 -7.10
C VAL A 16 1.71 4.50 -7.93
N ASN A 17 0.53 4.22 -8.50
CA ASN A 17 -0.08 5.14 -9.47
C ASN A 17 -0.82 6.33 -8.83
N ALA A 18 -1.39 6.14 -7.64
CA ALA A 18 -2.19 7.16 -6.95
C ALA A 18 -1.56 7.61 -5.62
N GLY A 19 -0.78 6.75 -4.96
CA GLY A 19 -0.11 7.05 -3.69
C GLY A 19 1.29 7.65 -3.84
N ASN A 20 1.79 7.78 -5.08
CA ASN A 20 3.11 8.31 -5.39
C ASN A 20 4.27 7.51 -4.75
N PHE A 21 4.05 6.23 -4.47
CA PHE A 21 5.10 5.31 -4.07
C PHE A 21 5.90 4.85 -5.28
N GLU A 22 7.19 4.66 -5.10
CA GLU A 22 8.09 4.10 -6.08
C GLU A 22 8.35 2.62 -5.78
N TRP A 23 8.24 1.77 -6.81
CA TRP A 23 8.63 0.37 -6.70
C TRP A 23 10.15 0.26 -6.66
N GLN A 24 10.70 -0.17 -5.52
CA GLN A 24 12.15 -0.27 -5.35
C GLN A 24 12.67 -1.63 -5.79
N ARG A 25 12.08 -2.71 -5.28
CA ARG A 25 12.49 -4.08 -5.57
C ARG A 25 11.46 -5.11 -5.14
N THR A 26 11.66 -6.33 -5.60
CA THR A 26 10.91 -7.51 -5.16
C THR A 26 11.87 -8.52 -4.55
N ILE A 27 11.55 -9.03 -3.37
CA ILE A 27 12.31 -10.11 -2.71
C ILE A 27 11.33 -11.25 -2.44
N GLY A 28 11.55 -12.38 -3.13
CA GLY A 28 10.60 -13.48 -3.13
C GLY A 28 9.26 -13.02 -3.70
N ASP A 29 8.23 -13.12 -2.89
CA ASP A 29 6.85 -12.72 -3.17
C ASP A 29 6.48 -11.37 -2.56
N HIS A 30 7.42 -10.58 -2.02
CA HIS A 30 7.13 -9.28 -1.41
C HIS A 30 7.70 -8.13 -2.25
N ALA A 31 6.87 -7.13 -2.56
CA ALA A 31 7.30 -5.86 -3.14
C ALA A 31 7.65 -4.86 -2.04
N GLN A 32 8.81 -4.21 -2.17
CA GLN A 32 9.22 -3.08 -1.34
C GLN A 32 8.95 -1.78 -2.10
N LEU A 33 8.14 -0.93 -1.51
CA LEU A 33 7.77 0.38 -2.02
C LEU A 33 8.36 1.48 -1.12
N HIS A 34 8.75 2.59 -1.73
CA HIS A 34 9.28 3.75 -1.03
C HIS A 34 8.51 5.00 -1.43
N TYR A 35 8.19 5.84 -0.46
CA TYR A 35 7.61 7.16 -0.67
C TYR A 35 8.50 8.20 0.00
N GLU A 36 8.81 9.26 -0.74
CA GLU A 36 9.48 10.46 -0.24
C GLU A 36 8.57 11.67 -0.48
N HIS A 37 8.22 12.38 0.59
CA HIS A 37 7.38 13.57 0.46
C HIS A 37 8.16 14.70 -0.22
N PRO A 38 7.62 15.35 -1.27
CA PRO A 38 8.37 16.28 -2.12
C PRO A 38 8.90 17.53 -1.39
N THR A 39 8.28 17.90 -0.27
CA THR A 39 8.63 19.10 0.52
C THR A 39 8.89 18.82 2.00
N ASN A 40 8.85 17.55 2.43
CA ASN A 40 9.03 17.19 3.84
C ASN A 40 10.02 16.03 3.93
N GLU A 41 11.29 16.36 4.14
CA GLU A 41 12.40 15.40 4.12
C GLU A 41 12.32 14.38 5.27
N ASP A 42 11.56 14.68 6.33
CA ASP A 42 11.33 13.78 7.46
C ASP A 42 10.18 12.78 7.21
N ASP A 43 9.37 12.98 6.16
CA ASP A 43 8.28 12.09 5.78
C ASP A 43 8.71 11.15 4.65
N ARG A 44 9.40 10.09 5.06
CA ARG A 44 9.80 8.96 4.23
C ARG A 44 9.12 7.70 4.73
N ARG A 45 8.53 6.95 3.81
CA ARG A 45 7.75 5.74 4.14
C ARG A 45 8.22 4.56 3.33
N TRP A 46 8.24 3.41 3.98
CA TRP A 46 8.50 2.13 3.37
C TRP A 46 7.29 1.26 3.59
N ALA A 47 6.79 0.64 2.52
CA ALA A 47 5.69 -0.32 2.60
C ALA A 47 6.13 -1.64 1.97
N THR A 48 5.83 -2.74 2.66
CA THR A 48 6.14 -4.09 2.17
C THR A 48 4.83 -4.81 1.85
N VAL A 49 4.61 -5.12 0.57
CA VAL A 49 3.35 -5.72 0.12
C VAL A 49 3.59 -7.14 -0.39
N PRO A 50 3.01 -8.18 0.25
CA PRO A 50 3.00 -9.53 -0.29
C PRO A 50 2.17 -9.58 -1.58
N LEU A 51 2.70 -10.18 -2.65
CA LEU A 51 2.08 -10.25 -3.97
C LEU A 51 1.17 -11.49 -4.12
N HIS A 52 0.34 -11.74 -3.12
CA HIS A 52 -0.62 -12.87 -3.12
C HIS A 52 -1.94 -12.46 -3.78
N ASP A 53 -2.73 -13.44 -4.21
CA ASP A 53 -4.07 -13.21 -4.78
C ASP A 53 -5.06 -12.63 -3.78
N GLU A 54 -4.84 -12.88 -2.48
CA GLU A 54 -5.65 -12.33 -1.40
C GLU A 54 -4.76 -11.99 -0.18
N LEU A 55 -4.86 -10.75 0.29
CA LEU A 55 -4.23 -10.30 1.53
C LEU A 55 -5.17 -10.54 2.71
N ARG A 56 -4.60 -11.06 3.81
CA ARG A 56 -5.30 -11.10 5.09
C ARG A 56 -5.52 -9.69 5.60
N ILE A 57 -6.65 -9.46 6.29
CA ILE A 57 -6.99 -8.13 6.82
C ILE A 57 -5.93 -7.54 7.76
N GLY A 58 -5.21 -8.39 8.51
CA GLY A 58 -4.09 -7.95 9.36
C GLY A 58 -2.94 -7.39 8.53
N THR A 59 -2.54 -8.10 7.48
CA THR A 59 -1.51 -7.67 6.53
C THR A 59 -1.91 -6.39 5.79
N LEU A 60 -3.17 -6.30 5.35
CA LEU A 60 -3.68 -5.08 4.71
C LEU A 60 -3.62 -3.88 5.65
N ARG A 61 -3.86 -4.10 6.95
CA ARG A 61 -3.77 -3.04 7.98
C ARG A 61 -2.33 -2.63 8.24
N GLU A 62 -1.40 -3.58 8.34
CA GLU A 62 0.03 -3.28 8.44
C GLU A 62 0.51 -2.43 7.26
N ILE A 63 0.13 -2.79 6.03
CA ILE A 63 0.45 -1.99 4.83
C ILE A 63 -0.15 -0.58 4.92
N ALA A 64 -1.39 -0.44 5.42
CA ALA A 64 -2.03 0.87 5.58
C ALA A 64 -1.23 1.74 6.56
N ASP A 65 -0.81 1.18 7.69
CA ASP A 65 -0.01 1.87 8.70
C ASP A 65 1.38 2.25 8.14
N GLU A 66 2.04 1.33 7.44
CA GLU A 66 3.32 1.56 6.74
C GLU A 66 3.22 2.65 5.66
N ALA A 67 2.11 2.68 4.93
CA ALA A 67 1.80 3.72 3.94
C ALA A 67 1.43 5.07 4.59
N GLY A 68 1.27 5.12 5.92
CA GLY A 68 0.91 6.30 6.69
C GLY A 68 -0.58 6.65 6.62
N ALA A 69 -1.44 5.67 6.36
CA ALA A 69 -2.89 5.85 6.48
C ALA A 69 -3.27 5.98 7.96
N GLN A 70 -4.09 7.00 8.28
CA GLN A 70 -4.59 7.23 9.64
C GLN A 70 -5.95 6.58 9.89
N ASP A 71 -6.64 6.16 8.82
CA ASP A 71 -7.93 5.49 8.87
C ASP A 71 -7.93 4.31 7.88
N PHE A 72 -8.06 3.11 8.44
CA PHE A 72 -8.02 1.86 7.68
C PHE A 72 -9.21 1.69 6.73
N ASP A 73 -10.41 2.13 7.13
CA ASP A 73 -11.59 2.01 6.27
C ASP A 73 -11.51 3.02 5.11
N ALA A 74 -11.00 4.23 5.36
CA ALA A 74 -10.72 5.20 4.31
C ALA A 74 -9.63 4.71 3.33
N PHE A 75 -8.59 4.03 3.85
CA PHE A 75 -7.59 3.37 3.02
C PHE A 75 -8.21 2.30 2.13
N CYS A 76 -9.03 1.40 2.68
CA CYS A 76 -9.72 0.36 1.89
C CYS A 76 -10.64 0.96 0.82
N ASP A 77 -11.42 1.98 1.18
CA ASP A 77 -12.27 2.73 0.25
C ASP A 77 -11.45 3.35 -0.88
N TRP A 78 -10.26 3.86 -0.59
CA TRP A 78 -9.37 4.47 -1.58
C TRP A 78 -8.73 3.44 -2.50
N ILE A 79 -8.26 2.30 -1.98
CA ILE A 79 -7.77 1.19 -2.80
C ILE A 79 -8.89 0.71 -3.74
N ASP A 80 -10.09 0.46 -3.24
CA ASP A 80 -11.21 -0.04 -4.04
C ASP A 80 -11.60 0.89 -5.19
N ARG A 81 -11.53 2.21 -4.98
CA ARG A 81 -11.84 3.22 -6.01
C ARG A 81 -10.77 3.33 -7.11
N ASN A 82 -9.54 2.90 -6.84
CA ASN A 82 -8.40 3.07 -7.76
C ASN A 82 -7.83 1.73 -8.29
N ALA A 83 -8.33 0.59 -7.79
CA ALA A 83 -7.88 -0.75 -8.16
C ALA A 83 -8.11 -1.08 -9.64
#